data_AF-A0A7S0WRJ1-F1
#
_entry.id   AF-A0A7S0WRJ1-F1
#
_cell.length_a   1.000
_cell.length_b   1.000
_cell.length_c   1.000
_cell.angle_alpha   90.00
_cell.angle_beta   90.00
_cell.angle_gamma   90.00
#
_symmetry.space_group_name_H-M   'P 1'
#
loop_
_entity.id
_entity.type
_entity.pdbx_description
1 polymer ?
#
loop_
_entity_poly.entity_id
_entity_poly.type
_entity_poly.pdbx_seq_one_letter_code
_entity_poly.pdbx_strand_id
1 'polypeptide(L)'
;TSDERSRPKPISTEDFVKRIEECADNRDIKGAMFLDREMRRAKLRRNKDTYIQLLRACKRSIPSDWKQSLRLLNDCKQDHRRIVDVDIYTEVVNACGRGRKLDKVWEVFEEMMEADIIPNAKAMCSLISFCGRLGRDIDGVERATALMEDLKETQHLVMDTPLSTALIYSYAGFGEWKRAEEVYQDYKHAQRTAQAPLTAWP
;
A
#
# COMPACT_ATOMS: atom_id res chain seq x y z
N THR A 1 2.18 52.94 -14.73
CA THR A 1 2.40 51.63 -15.37
C THR A 1 2.86 50.65 -14.31
N SER A 2 1.88 50.10 -13.61
CA SER A 2 2.07 49.22 -12.45
C SER A 2 2.64 47.88 -12.86
N ASP A 3 3.65 47.47 -12.11
CA ASP A 3 4.51 46.31 -12.28
C ASP A 3 3.74 44.98 -12.26
N GLU A 4 3.35 44.48 -13.45
CA GLU A 4 2.73 43.16 -13.62
C GLU A 4 3.71 41.99 -13.41
N ARG A 5 5.00 42.26 -13.16
CA ARG A 5 6.04 41.23 -12.99
C ARG A 5 6.24 40.74 -11.54
N SER A 6 5.50 41.31 -10.58
CA SER A 6 5.57 40.92 -9.16
C SER A 6 4.44 39.98 -8.71
N ARG A 7 3.57 39.53 -9.62
CA ARG A 7 2.56 38.52 -9.25
C ARG A 7 3.26 37.17 -9.04
N PRO A 8 3.18 36.55 -7.85
CA PRO A 8 3.69 35.20 -7.67
C PRO A 8 3.05 34.30 -8.72
N LYS A 9 3.87 33.46 -9.39
CA LYS A 9 3.37 32.50 -10.38
C LYS A 9 2.21 31.71 -9.75
N PRO A 10 1.11 31.47 -10.48
CA PRO A 10 0.01 30.68 -9.95
C PRO A 10 0.56 29.33 -9.48
N ILE A 11 0.32 29.00 -8.21
CA ILE A 11 0.81 27.77 -7.59
C ILE A 11 0.26 26.60 -8.41
N SER A 12 1.15 25.78 -8.95
CA SER A 12 0.77 24.64 -9.77
C SER A 12 0.34 23.46 -8.90
N THR A 13 -0.34 22.48 -9.51
CA THR A 13 -0.65 21.21 -8.84
C THR A 13 0.63 20.51 -8.33
N GLU A 14 1.72 20.60 -9.08
CA GLU A 14 3.02 20.00 -8.73
C GLU A 14 3.62 20.64 -7.46
N ASP A 15 3.52 21.96 -7.34
CA ASP A 15 3.98 22.68 -6.14
C ASP A 15 3.19 22.23 -4.89
N PHE A 16 1.88 22.03 -5.02
CA PHE A 16 1.06 21.49 -3.93
C PHE A 16 1.45 20.05 -3.57
N VAL A 17 1.63 19.18 -4.57
CA VAL A 17 2.02 17.78 -4.34
C VAL A 17 3.35 17.70 -3.60
N LYS A 18 4.35 18.48 -4.01
CA LYS A 18 5.66 18.53 -3.33
C LYS A 18 5.54 18.97 -1.88
N ARG A 19 4.75 20.01 -1.60
CA ARG A 19 4.54 20.48 -0.23
C ARG A 19 3.77 19.46 0.62
N ILE A 20 2.82 18.74 0.03
CA ILE A 20 2.10 17.64 0.71
C ILE A 20 3.05 16.48 1.00
N GLU A 21 3.96 16.15 0.08
CA GLU A 21 5.01 15.15 0.29
C GLU A 21 5.95 15.54 1.44
N GLU A 22 6.42 16.78 1.48
CA GLU A 22 7.22 17.31 2.60
C GLU A 22 6.48 17.18 3.94
N CYS A 23 5.18 17.50 3.97
CA CYS A 23 4.34 17.28 5.16
C CYS A 23 4.23 15.78 5.52
N ALA A 24 4.08 14.90 4.52
CA ALA A 24 3.98 13.46 4.73
C ALA A 24 5.27 12.87 5.32
N ASP A 25 6.43 13.35 4.88
CA ASP A 25 7.74 12.93 5.40
C ASP A 25 7.99 13.45 6.82
N ASN A 26 7.56 14.69 7.09
CA ASN A 26 7.61 15.29 8.43
C ASN A 26 6.52 14.80 9.40
N ARG A 27 5.67 13.86 8.96
CA ARG A 27 4.52 13.32 9.73
C ARG A 27 3.49 14.38 10.13
N ASP A 28 3.46 15.51 9.42
CA ASP A 28 2.49 16.59 9.62
C ASP A 28 1.22 16.35 8.80
N ILE A 29 0.34 15.48 9.32
CA ILE A 29 -0.96 15.23 8.70
C ILE A 29 -1.83 16.49 8.65
N LYS A 30 -1.74 17.38 9.64
CA LYS A 30 -2.56 18.59 9.68
C LYS A 30 -2.18 19.56 8.56
N GLY A 31 -0.88 19.75 8.34
CA GLY A 31 -0.33 20.50 7.22
C GLY A 31 -0.72 19.90 5.88
N ALA A 32 -0.59 18.58 5.70
CA ALA A 32 -0.99 17.89 4.47
C ALA A 32 -2.49 18.11 4.15
N MET A 33 -3.38 17.97 5.15
CA MET A 33 -4.82 18.20 4.98
C MET A 33 -5.18 19.68 4.80
N PHE A 34 -4.38 20.59 5.34
CA PHE A 34 -4.54 22.02 5.07
C PHE A 34 -4.20 22.35 3.62
N LEU A 35 -3.08 21.85 3.11
CA LEU A 35 -2.65 22.05 1.73
C LEU A 35 -3.65 21.46 0.72
N ASP A 36 -4.22 20.29 0.99
CA ASP A 36 -5.27 19.70 0.16
C ASP A 36 -6.56 20.55 0.14
N ARG A 37 -6.93 21.20 1.26
CA ARG A 37 -8.04 22.16 1.29
C ARG A 37 -7.74 23.43 0.49
N GLU A 38 -6.52 23.94 0.57
CA GLU A 38 -6.09 25.09 -0.22
C GLU A 38 -6.06 24.76 -1.73
N MET A 39 -5.58 23.57 -2.10
CA MET A 39 -5.59 23.09 -3.49
C MET A 39 -7.02 23.03 -4.04
N ARG A 40 -7.98 22.52 -3.26
CA ARG A 40 -9.41 22.54 -3.62
C ARG A 40 -9.97 23.96 -3.76
N ARG A 41 -9.63 24.88 -2.85
CA ARG A 41 -10.06 26.29 -2.90
C ARG A 41 -9.53 27.01 -4.13
N ALA A 42 -8.31 26.68 -4.54
CA ALA A 42 -7.71 27.14 -5.78
C ALA A 42 -8.32 26.47 -7.04
N LYS A 43 -9.34 25.61 -6.89
CA LYS A 43 -10.00 24.85 -7.96
C LYS A 43 -9.04 23.95 -8.75
N LEU A 44 -7.93 23.54 -8.14
CA LEU A 44 -7.00 22.59 -8.74
C LEU A 44 -7.50 21.16 -8.49
N ARG A 45 -7.43 20.31 -9.52
CA ARG A 45 -7.87 18.90 -9.41
C ARG A 45 -6.76 18.05 -8.82
N ARG A 46 -7.11 17.18 -7.85
CA ARG A 46 -6.21 16.17 -7.31
C ARG A 46 -5.86 15.16 -8.42
N ASN A 47 -4.61 14.75 -8.48
CA ASN A 47 -4.14 13.65 -9.31
C ASN A 47 -3.78 12.43 -8.43
N LYS A 48 -3.36 11.31 -9.06
CA LYS A 48 -2.94 10.09 -8.35
C LYS A 48 -1.89 10.38 -7.27
N ASP A 49 -0.86 11.18 -7.60
CA ASP A 49 0.21 11.52 -6.67
C ASP A 49 -0.29 12.29 -5.45
N THR A 50 -1.22 13.23 -5.64
CA THR A 50 -1.86 13.96 -4.53
C THR A 50 -2.47 12.97 -3.53
N TYR A 51 -3.25 12.00 -4.02
CA TYR A 51 -3.87 10.98 -3.17
C TYR A 51 -2.83 10.11 -2.46
N ILE A 52 -1.81 9.64 -3.18
CA ILE A 52 -0.74 8.82 -2.60
C ILE A 52 -0.02 9.58 -1.48
N GLN A 53 0.33 10.85 -1.67
CA GLN A 53 1.04 11.61 -0.65
C GLN A 53 0.15 11.91 0.57
N LEU A 54 -1.14 12.20 0.37
CA LEU A 54 -2.09 12.35 1.48
C LEU A 54 -2.29 11.05 2.26
N LEU A 55 -2.38 9.91 1.57
CA LEU A 55 -2.48 8.58 2.20
C LEU A 55 -1.20 8.22 2.96
N ARG A 56 -0.02 8.54 2.40
CA ARG A 56 1.27 8.39 3.10
C ARG A 56 1.32 9.23 4.37
N ALA A 57 0.82 10.47 4.34
CA ALA A 57 0.71 11.30 5.54
C ALA A 57 -0.19 10.65 6.60
N CYS A 58 -1.35 10.11 6.20
CA CYS A 58 -2.24 9.37 7.11
C CYS A 58 -1.56 8.12 7.70
N LYS A 59 -0.88 7.33 6.87
CA LYS A 59 -0.12 6.14 7.28
C LYS A 59 1.04 6.46 8.24
N ARG A 60 1.71 7.61 8.04
CA ARG A 60 2.90 8.01 8.83
C ARG A 60 2.56 8.79 10.10
N SER A 61 1.33 9.30 10.22
CA SER A 61 0.84 9.91 11.46
C SER A 61 0.86 8.92 12.63
N ILE A 62 1.01 9.45 13.85
CA ILE A 62 1.02 8.65 15.09
C ILE A 62 -0.02 9.26 16.06
N PRO A 63 -1.09 8.51 16.41
CA PRO A 63 -1.50 7.24 15.81
C PRO A 63 -1.88 7.40 14.33
N SER A 64 -1.84 6.32 13.55
CA SER A 64 -2.21 6.38 12.12
C SER A 64 -3.68 6.75 11.97
N ASP A 65 -3.94 7.80 11.18
CA ASP A 65 -5.29 8.27 10.87
C ASP A 65 -5.93 7.42 9.76
N TRP A 66 -6.23 6.16 10.08
CA TRP A 66 -6.88 5.22 9.17
C TRP A 66 -8.30 5.67 8.76
N LYS A 67 -8.97 6.47 9.61
CA LYS A 67 -10.30 7.03 9.27
C LYS A 67 -10.18 8.02 8.13
N GLN A 68 -9.18 8.89 8.18
CA GLN A 68 -8.92 9.83 7.10
C GLN A 68 -8.45 9.11 5.82
N SER A 69 -7.67 8.03 5.93
CA SER A 69 -7.30 7.25 4.73
C SER A 69 -8.49 6.61 4.04
N LEU A 70 -9.48 6.07 4.78
CA LEU A 70 -10.72 5.55 4.20
C LEU A 70 -11.55 6.64 3.53
N ARG A 71 -11.62 7.83 4.13
CA ARG A 71 -12.28 8.99 3.50
C ARG A 71 -11.60 9.38 2.20
N LEU A 72 -10.27 9.43 2.17
CA LEU A 72 -9.50 9.74 0.96
C LEU A 72 -9.68 8.68 -0.14
N LEU A 73 -9.81 7.40 0.22
CA LEU A 73 -10.14 6.35 -0.74
C LEU A 73 -11.51 6.59 -1.39
N ASN A 74 -12.52 6.92 -0.58
CA ASN A 74 -13.86 7.24 -1.08
C ASN A 74 -13.88 8.52 -1.93
N ASP A 75 -13.17 9.57 -1.51
CA ASP A 75 -13.00 10.80 -2.30
C ASP A 75 -12.33 10.49 -3.64
N CYS A 76 -11.31 9.62 -3.66
CA CYS A 76 -10.63 9.21 -4.88
C CYS A 76 -11.56 8.47 -5.85
N LYS A 77 -12.39 7.56 -5.34
CA LYS A 77 -13.41 6.83 -6.12
C LYS A 77 -14.45 7.78 -6.72
N GLN A 78 -14.87 8.80 -5.96
CA GLN A 78 -15.86 9.79 -6.41
C GLN A 78 -15.27 10.76 -7.44
N ASP A 79 -14.09 11.31 -7.17
CA ASP A 79 -13.47 12.31 -8.03
C ASP A 79 -13.01 11.68 -9.36
N HIS A 80 -12.47 10.45 -9.28
CA HIS A 80 -11.74 9.82 -10.38
C HIS A 80 -11.72 8.28 -10.28
N ARG A 81 -12.85 7.59 -10.54
CA ARG A 81 -12.92 6.12 -10.48
C ARG A 81 -11.78 5.37 -11.21
N ARG A 82 -11.23 5.94 -12.29
CA ARG A 82 -10.15 5.34 -13.09
C ARG A 82 -8.74 5.47 -12.51
N ILE A 83 -8.51 6.31 -11.50
CA ILE A 83 -7.15 6.48 -10.91
C ILE A 83 -6.92 5.60 -9.69
N VAL A 84 -7.97 4.96 -9.17
CA VAL A 84 -7.85 4.06 -8.03
C VAL A 84 -7.21 2.76 -8.52
N ASP A 85 -6.03 2.46 -8.00
CA ASP A 85 -5.24 1.29 -8.35
C ASP A 85 -4.63 0.63 -7.12
N VAL A 86 -3.82 -0.41 -7.36
CA VAL A 86 -3.18 -1.21 -6.31
C VAL A 86 -2.34 -0.35 -5.36
N ASP A 87 -1.72 0.74 -5.80
CA ASP A 87 -0.90 1.59 -4.93
C ASP A 87 -1.77 2.33 -3.90
N ILE A 88 -2.89 2.88 -4.35
CA ILE A 88 -3.83 3.60 -3.49
C ILE A 88 -4.42 2.65 -2.44
N TYR A 89 -4.91 1.49 -2.86
CA TYR A 89 -5.44 0.48 -1.92
C TYR A 89 -4.36 0.02 -0.94
N THR A 90 -3.14 -0.26 -1.42
CA THR A 90 -2.03 -0.68 -0.57
C THR A 90 -1.70 0.36 0.50
N GLU A 91 -1.72 1.66 0.18
CA GLU A 91 -1.47 2.71 1.16
C GLU A 91 -2.59 2.79 2.22
N VAL A 92 -3.86 2.58 1.84
CA VAL A 92 -5.00 2.54 2.76
C VAL A 92 -4.94 1.30 3.68
N VAL A 93 -4.65 0.12 3.13
CA VAL A 93 -4.40 -1.11 3.91
C VAL A 93 -3.30 -0.87 4.93
N ASN A 94 -2.20 -0.23 4.52
CA ASN A 94 -1.10 0.09 5.42
C ASN A 94 -1.49 1.08 6.53
N ALA A 95 -2.31 2.08 6.24
CA ALA A 95 -2.83 2.99 7.25
C ALA A 95 -3.75 2.25 8.25
N CYS A 96 -4.67 1.41 7.78
CA CYS A 96 -5.55 0.60 8.62
C CYS A 96 -4.76 -0.36 9.52
N GLY A 97 -3.77 -1.06 8.96
CA GLY A 97 -2.91 -1.98 9.69
C GLY A 97 -2.09 -1.28 10.77
N ARG A 98 -1.52 -0.10 10.47
CA ARG A 98 -0.84 0.73 11.48
C ARG A 98 -1.80 1.29 12.54
N GLY A 99 -3.05 1.53 12.18
CA GLY A 99 -4.14 1.84 13.10
C GLY A 99 -4.63 0.66 13.94
N ARG A 100 -4.04 -0.54 13.76
CA ARG A 100 -4.46 -1.81 14.39
C ARG A 100 -5.94 -2.14 14.13
N LYS A 101 -6.42 -1.86 12.92
CA LYS A 101 -7.78 -2.18 12.46
C LYS A 101 -7.74 -3.31 11.45
N LEU A 102 -7.59 -4.53 11.96
CA LEU A 102 -7.47 -5.73 11.12
C LEU A 102 -8.75 -6.03 10.34
N ASP A 103 -9.90 -5.76 10.95
CA ASP A 103 -11.22 -5.77 10.30
C ASP A 103 -11.23 -4.88 9.05
N LYS A 104 -10.72 -3.65 9.17
CA LYS A 104 -10.64 -2.71 8.04
C LYS A 104 -9.54 -3.05 7.03
N VAL A 105 -8.48 -3.74 7.46
CA VAL A 105 -7.47 -4.27 6.53
C VAL A 105 -8.13 -5.26 5.57
N TRP A 106 -8.90 -6.22 6.10
CA TRP A 106 -9.60 -7.21 5.27
C TRP A 106 -10.67 -6.57 4.39
N GLU A 107 -11.52 -5.71 4.93
CA GLU A 107 -12.58 -5.03 4.16
C GLU A 107 -12.02 -4.27 2.96
N VAL A 108 -10.93 -3.49 3.15
CA VAL A 108 -10.30 -2.74 2.05
C VAL A 108 -9.59 -3.66 1.06
N PHE A 109 -9.02 -4.76 1.53
CA PHE A 109 -8.32 -5.72 0.68
C PHE A 109 -9.31 -6.52 -0.20
N GLU A 110 -10.43 -6.94 0.37
CA GLU A 110 -11.53 -7.58 -0.36
C GLU A 110 -12.15 -6.62 -1.37
N GLU A 111 -12.39 -5.36 -0.98
CA GLU A 111 -12.90 -4.34 -1.90
C GLU A 111 -11.95 -4.09 -3.08
N MET A 112 -10.64 -4.18 -2.88
CA MET A 112 -9.66 -4.10 -3.97
C MET A 112 -9.84 -5.24 -4.96
N MET A 113 -10.04 -6.48 -4.49
CA MET A 113 -10.27 -7.65 -5.35
C MET A 113 -11.63 -7.59 -6.05
N GLU A 114 -12.69 -7.17 -5.36
CA GLU A 114 -14.03 -6.98 -5.94
C GLU A 114 -14.06 -5.89 -7.02
N ALA A 115 -13.12 -4.94 -6.96
CA ALA A 115 -12.93 -3.92 -7.99
C ALA A 115 -12.07 -4.41 -9.18
N ASP A 116 -11.82 -5.72 -9.29
CA ASP A 116 -10.93 -6.36 -10.28
C ASP A 116 -9.49 -5.80 -10.25
N ILE A 117 -9.05 -5.25 -9.11
CA ILE A 117 -7.69 -4.75 -8.93
C ILE A 117 -6.87 -5.85 -8.27
N ILE A 118 -5.98 -6.42 -9.06
CA ILE A 118 -5.14 -7.54 -8.65
C ILE A 118 -4.11 -7.09 -7.59
N PRO A 119 -4.10 -7.71 -6.40
CA PRO A 119 -3.07 -7.45 -5.39
C PRO A 119 -1.67 -7.80 -5.92
N ASN A 120 -0.70 -6.92 -5.68
CA ASN A 120 0.70 -7.23 -5.94
C ASN A 120 1.42 -7.76 -4.68
N ALA A 121 2.68 -8.16 -4.83
CA ALA A 121 3.49 -8.69 -3.73
C ALA A 121 3.56 -7.75 -2.52
N LYS A 122 3.59 -6.43 -2.74
CA LYS A 122 3.58 -5.42 -1.68
C LYS A 122 2.27 -5.42 -0.91
N ALA A 123 1.13 -5.49 -1.59
CA ALA A 123 -0.20 -5.56 -0.96
C ALA A 123 -0.33 -6.84 -0.13
N MET A 124 0.08 -8.00 -0.67
CA MET A 124 0.08 -9.29 0.06
C MET A 124 1.00 -9.23 1.29
N CYS A 125 2.20 -8.69 1.15
CA CYS A 125 3.16 -8.57 2.24
C CYS A 125 2.61 -7.69 3.37
N SER A 126 1.94 -6.59 3.03
CA SER A 126 1.22 -5.75 4.00
C SER A 126 0.14 -6.55 4.73
N LEU A 127 -0.74 -7.25 4.00
CA LEU A 127 -1.81 -8.06 4.59
C LEU A 127 -1.28 -9.10 5.59
N ILE A 128 -0.30 -9.92 5.17
CA ILE A 128 0.31 -10.97 6.00
C ILE A 128 1.01 -10.38 7.21
N SER A 129 1.76 -9.29 7.03
CA SER A 129 2.46 -8.62 8.13
C SER A 129 1.47 -8.11 9.19
N PHE A 130 0.31 -7.60 8.77
CA PHE A 130 -0.70 -7.13 9.70
C PHE A 130 -1.48 -8.26 10.38
N CYS A 131 -1.83 -9.33 9.67
CA CYS A 131 -2.47 -10.51 10.27
C CYS A 131 -1.53 -11.19 11.27
N GLY A 132 -0.29 -11.47 10.86
CA GLY A 132 0.67 -12.20 11.66
C GLY A 132 1.28 -11.40 12.80
N ARG A 133 2.00 -10.32 12.49
CA ARG A 133 2.79 -9.58 13.49
C ARG A 133 1.94 -8.69 14.39
N LEU A 134 0.92 -8.02 13.84
CA LEU A 134 0.15 -7.02 14.59
C LEU A 134 -1.18 -7.57 15.12
N GLY A 135 -1.84 -8.44 14.35
CA GLY A 135 -3.14 -9.02 14.66
C GLY A 135 -3.08 -10.28 15.50
N ARG A 136 -1.96 -11.03 15.42
CA ARG A 136 -1.85 -12.40 15.96
C ARG A 136 -3.02 -13.29 15.49
N ASP A 137 -3.39 -13.12 14.23
CA ASP A 137 -4.49 -13.82 13.58
C ASP A 137 -3.93 -14.88 12.63
N ILE A 138 -3.82 -16.12 13.12
CA ILE A 138 -3.31 -17.24 12.32
C ILE A 138 -4.30 -17.60 11.20
N ASP A 139 -5.61 -17.50 11.46
CA ASP A 139 -6.64 -17.77 10.45
C ASP A 139 -6.55 -16.77 9.30
N GLY A 140 -6.28 -15.50 9.61
CA GLY A 140 -5.99 -14.48 8.62
C GLY A 140 -4.72 -14.75 7.82
N VAL A 141 -3.67 -15.27 8.45
CA VAL A 141 -2.43 -15.67 7.74
C VAL A 141 -2.71 -16.83 6.80
N GLU A 142 -3.45 -17.84 7.23
CA GLU A 142 -3.86 -18.97 6.41
C GLU A 142 -4.70 -18.53 5.21
N ARG A 143 -5.68 -17.67 5.45
CA ARG A 143 -6.50 -17.09 4.39
C ARG A 143 -5.67 -16.30 3.39
N ALA A 144 -4.71 -15.51 3.87
CA ALA A 144 -3.81 -14.77 3.00
C ALA A 144 -2.90 -15.71 2.19
N THR A 145 -2.42 -16.81 2.76
CA THR A 145 -1.64 -17.83 2.06
C THR A 145 -2.45 -18.52 0.96
N ALA A 146 -3.69 -18.93 1.24
CA ALA A 146 -4.58 -19.51 0.22
C ALA A 146 -4.83 -18.54 -0.95
N LEU A 147 -5.11 -17.26 -0.63
CA LEU A 147 -5.24 -16.22 -1.67
C LEU A 147 -3.97 -16.07 -2.52
N MET A 148 -2.78 -16.24 -1.92
CA MET A 148 -1.54 -16.20 -2.70
C MET A 148 -1.39 -17.37 -3.65
N GLU A 149 -1.84 -18.57 -3.27
CA GLU A 149 -1.81 -19.75 -4.14
C GLU A 149 -2.70 -19.53 -5.36
N ASP A 150 -3.93 -19.05 -5.15
CA ASP A 150 -4.86 -18.68 -6.24
C ASP A 150 -4.26 -17.62 -7.18
N LEU A 151 -3.58 -16.60 -6.62
CA LEU A 151 -2.94 -15.53 -7.39
C LEU A 151 -1.66 -15.99 -8.12
N LYS A 152 -0.97 -17.02 -7.63
CA LYS A 152 0.17 -17.64 -8.33
C LYS A 152 -0.29 -18.44 -9.54
N GLU A 153 -1.34 -19.24 -9.38
CA GLU A 153 -1.88 -20.08 -10.46
C GLU A 153 -2.37 -19.25 -11.65
N THR A 154 -2.90 -18.06 -11.37
CA THR A 154 -3.35 -17.10 -12.37
C THR A 154 -2.22 -16.27 -13.01
N GLN A 155 -0.94 -16.58 -12.74
CA GLN A 155 0.27 -15.86 -13.21
C GLN A 155 0.36 -14.38 -12.82
N HIS A 156 -0.39 -13.95 -11.81
CA HIS A 156 -0.50 -12.54 -11.46
C HIS A 156 0.37 -12.11 -10.27
N LEU A 157 1.01 -13.05 -9.57
CA LEU A 157 1.84 -12.77 -8.39
C LEU A 157 3.23 -13.40 -8.48
N VAL A 158 4.27 -12.56 -8.45
CA VAL A 158 5.66 -12.99 -8.32
C VAL A 158 6.06 -12.92 -6.85
N MET A 159 6.52 -14.05 -6.30
CA MET A 159 7.08 -14.11 -4.96
C MET A 159 8.40 -13.36 -4.91
N ASP A 160 8.44 -12.29 -4.10
CA ASP A 160 9.66 -11.57 -3.80
C ASP A 160 10.21 -11.91 -2.41
N THR A 161 11.44 -11.49 -2.13
CA THR A 161 12.09 -11.72 -0.85
C THR A 161 11.28 -11.17 0.33
N PRO A 162 10.76 -9.92 0.28
CA PRO A 162 9.90 -9.38 1.35
C PRO A 162 8.67 -10.24 1.65
N LEU A 163 7.94 -10.71 0.64
CA LEU A 163 6.72 -11.50 0.83
C LEU A 163 7.00 -12.86 1.47
N SER A 164 8.00 -13.61 0.97
CA SER A 164 8.41 -14.88 1.58
C SER A 164 8.89 -14.69 3.02
N THR A 165 9.65 -13.62 3.27
CA THR A 165 10.14 -13.29 4.62
C THR A 165 8.99 -12.98 5.57
N ALA A 166 7.97 -12.24 5.11
CA ALA A 166 6.78 -11.95 5.93
C ALA A 166 6.01 -13.21 6.31
N LEU A 167 5.83 -14.16 5.38
CA LEU A 167 5.19 -15.46 5.65
C LEU A 167 5.98 -16.30 6.67
N ILE A 168 7.30 -16.45 6.45
CA ILE A 168 8.17 -17.21 7.34
C ILE A 168 8.13 -16.63 8.76
N TYR A 169 8.26 -15.30 8.91
CA TYR A 169 8.17 -14.65 10.21
C TYR A 169 6.79 -14.80 10.86
N SER A 170 5.74 -14.76 10.05
CA SER A 170 4.36 -14.95 10.53
C SER A 170 4.21 -16.36 11.11
N TYR A 171 4.47 -17.40 10.33
CA TYR A 171 4.37 -18.80 10.76
C TYR A 171 5.28 -19.14 11.94
N ALA A 172 6.54 -18.69 11.90
CA ALA A 172 7.46 -18.85 13.03
C ALA A 172 6.92 -18.18 14.31
N GLY A 173 6.27 -17.02 14.18
CA GLY A 173 5.66 -16.30 15.30
C GLY A 173 4.52 -17.05 15.98
N PHE A 174 3.81 -17.92 15.25
CA PHE A 174 2.77 -18.81 15.79
C PHE A 174 3.27 -20.21 16.17
N GLY A 175 4.54 -20.52 15.93
CA GLY A 175 5.11 -21.84 16.18
C GLY A 175 4.84 -22.87 15.08
N GLU A 176 4.33 -22.44 13.92
CA GLU A 176 4.09 -23.27 12.74
C GLU A 176 5.39 -23.49 11.94
N TRP A 177 6.39 -24.10 12.59
CA TRP A 177 7.74 -24.26 12.05
C TRP A 177 7.79 -25.06 10.76
N LYS A 178 6.90 -26.05 10.60
CA LYS A 178 6.82 -26.87 9.38
C LYS A 178 6.46 -26.02 8.17
N ARG A 179 5.43 -25.18 8.30
CA ARG A 179 4.99 -24.26 7.24
C ARG A 179 6.04 -23.19 6.96
N ALA A 180 6.67 -22.65 8.00
CA ALA A 180 7.78 -21.71 7.83
C ALA A 180 8.94 -22.34 7.04
N GLU A 181 9.26 -23.61 7.29
CA GLU A 181 10.30 -24.36 6.57
C GLU A 181 9.88 -24.64 5.12
N GLU A 182 8.64 -25.06 4.88
CA GLU A 182 8.09 -25.27 3.53
C GLU A 182 8.24 -24.01 2.66
N VAL A 183 7.77 -22.86 3.16
CA VAL A 183 7.89 -21.57 2.47
C VAL A 183 9.36 -21.20 2.23
N TYR A 184 10.26 -21.49 3.18
CA TYR A 184 11.68 -21.21 3.04
C TYR A 184 12.35 -22.08 1.95
N GLN A 185 12.02 -23.37 1.91
CA GLN A 185 12.55 -24.28 0.89
C GLN A 185 12.05 -23.89 -0.50
N ASP A 186 10.76 -23.60 -0.65
CA ASP A 186 10.18 -23.15 -1.92
C ASP A 186 10.86 -21.88 -2.43
N TYR A 187 11.04 -20.89 -1.54
CA TYR A 187 11.75 -19.65 -1.87
C TYR A 187 13.20 -19.91 -2.29
N LYS A 188 13.92 -20.78 -1.57
CA LYS A 188 15.32 -21.13 -1.88
C LYS A 188 15.46 -21.90 -3.20
N HIS A 189 14.53 -22.80 -3.49
CA HIS A 189 14.47 -23.50 -4.77
C HIS A 189 14.23 -22.52 -5.92
N ALA A 190 13.26 -21.62 -5.79
CA ALA A 190 12.96 -20.60 -6.80
C ALA A 190 14.14 -19.65 -7.06
N GLN A 191 14.89 -19.23 -6.02
CA GLN A 191 16.08 -18.39 -6.21
C GLN A 191 17.22 -19.11 -6.95
N ARG A 192 17.42 -20.41 -6.68
CA ARG A 192 18.46 -21.21 -7.36
C ARG A 192 18.13 -21.40 -8.84
N THR A 193 16.87 -21.65 -9.18
CA THR A 193 16.44 -21.76 -10.58
C THR A 193 16.54 -20.43 -11.32
N ALA A 194 16.32 -19.30 -10.66
CA ALA A 194 16.46 -17.97 -11.25
C ALA A 194 17.93 -17.54 -11.46
N GLN A 195 18.88 -18.10 -10.70
CA GLN A 195 20.31 -17.83 -10.81
C GLN A 195 21.08 -18.86 -11.66
N ALA A 196 20.40 -19.88 -12.20
CA ALA A 196 21.03 -20.85 -13.08
C ALA A 196 21.46 -20.17 -14.40
N PRO A 197 22.74 -20.26 -14.81
CA PRO A 197 23.20 -19.63 -16.04
C PRO A 197 22.49 -20.23 -17.26
N LEU A 198 22.04 -19.38 -18.20
CA LEU A 198 21.38 -19.70 -19.47
C LEU A 198 22.21 -20.58 -20.44
N THR A 199 23.33 -21.14 -20.01
CA THR A 199 24.35 -21.75 -20.88
C THR A 199 24.38 -23.28 -20.83
N ALA A 200 23.24 -23.93 -20.57
CA ALA A 200 23.14 -25.39 -20.62
C ALA A 200 21.96 -25.83 -21.48
N TRP A 201 22.04 -25.53 -22.78
CA TRP A 201 21.38 -26.33 -23.81
C TRP A 201 22.48 -26.95 -24.69
N PRO A 202 22.39 -28.24 -25.02
CA PRO A 202 23.43 -28.98 -25.73
C PRO A 202 23.65 -28.51 -27.17
#